data_AF-A0A8S1JYX1-F1
#
_entry.id   AF-A0A8S1JYX1-F1
#
_cell.length_a   1.000
_cell.length_b   1.000
_cell.length_c   1.000
_cell.angle_alpha   90.00
_cell.angle_beta   90.00
_cell.angle_gamma   90.00
#
_symmetry.space_group_name_H-M   'P 1'
#
loop_
_entity.id
_entity.type
_entity.pdbx_description
1 polymer ?
#
loop_
_entity_poly.entity_id
_entity_poly.type
_entity_poly.pdbx_seq_one_letter_code
_entity_poly.pdbx_strand_id
1 'polypeptide(L)'
;MDQQQQDQVQYTTYENLQDQEIQKNDPNDWKQQFLFIDSLRAQNKFHSDSFKIQEWWDQLQPLTDSIRSNVSKNALMLIKETIQHQNVYDEKILHKLFEKCESDFKFLKNEALQTIEILSNKPYSNDLIQILCNITLQSNYKLQTHSYPTLVKIVLASDFNFDWDNIIKATVAVFNGKSVECKKASDQLYLALQKKSPEVLEKEEQLKLIGERTKQKGPSKGFKEFLQQQKK
;
A
#
# COMPACT_ATOMS: atom_id res chain seq x y z
N MET A 1 -21.62 -12.77 44.69
CA MET A 1 -20.23 -12.27 44.59
C MET A 1 -19.71 -12.74 43.25
N ASP A 2 -19.90 -11.92 42.23
CA ASP A 2 -19.51 -12.25 40.85
C ASP A 2 -18.07 -11.81 40.62
N GLN A 3 -17.16 -12.77 40.49
CA GLN A 3 -15.81 -12.52 40.00
C GLN A 3 -15.83 -12.57 38.48
N GLN A 4 -15.78 -11.41 37.84
CA GLN A 4 -15.35 -11.29 36.45
C GLN A 4 -13.87 -11.65 36.39
N GLN A 5 -13.54 -12.87 35.96
CA GLN A 5 -12.18 -13.19 35.53
C GLN A 5 -11.90 -12.43 34.23
N GLN A 6 -11.10 -11.37 34.35
CA GLN A 6 -10.44 -10.75 33.22
C GLN A 6 -9.39 -11.73 32.70
N ASP A 7 -9.68 -12.39 31.58
CA ASP A 7 -8.71 -13.14 30.79
C ASP A 7 -7.68 -12.17 30.19
N GLN A 8 -6.69 -11.78 30.99
CA GLN A 8 -5.53 -11.02 30.52
C GLN A 8 -4.57 -11.98 29.81
N VAL A 9 -4.32 -11.73 28.53
CA VAL A 9 -3.19 -12.35 27.81
C VAL A 9 -1.91 -11.74 28.39
N GLN A 10 -1.06 -12.55 29.01
CA GLN A 10 0.26 -12.10 29.46
C GLN A 10 1.13 -11.79 28.24
N TYR A 11 1.50 -10.52 28.09
CA TYR A 11 2.55 -10.12 27.16
C TYR A 11 3.87 -10.70 27.67
N THR A 12 4.52 -11.56 26.88
CA THR A 12 5.86 -12.05 27.21
C THR A 12 6.84 -10.88 27.05
N THR A 13 7.65 -10.62 28.07
CA THR A 13 8.69 -9.57 28.03
C THR A 13 9.71 -9.91 26.93
N TYR A 14 10.03 -8.91 26.10
CA TYR A 14 10.77 -9.05 24.83
C TYR A 14 12.15 -9.72 24.92
N GLU A 15 12.75 -9.80 26.11
CA GLU A 15 14.08 -10.39 26.35
C GLU A 15 14.08 -11.92 26.26
N ASN A 16 12.92 -12.59 26.34
CA ASN A 16 12.80 -14.05 26.22
C ASN A 16 12.38 -14.55 24.81
N LEU A 17 12.28 -13.66 23.82
CA LEU A 17 11.70 -13.97 22.50
C LEU A 17 12.72 -14.40 21.43
N GLN A 18 14.02 -14.34 21.72
CA GLN A 18 15.07 -14.48 20.69
C GLN A 18 15.15 -15.88 20.07
N ASP A 19 14.77 -16.91 20.83
CA ASP A 19 14.81 -18.34 20.44
C ASP A 19 13.42 -19.01 20.48
N GLN A 20 12.32 -18.25 20.37
CA GLN A 20 10.99 -18.85 20.39
C GLN A 20 10.69 -19.62 19.10
N GLU A 21 10.37 -20.92 19.26
CA GLU A 21 9.78 -21.71 18.19
C GLU A 21 8.45 -21.09 17.75
N ILE A 22 8.21 -21.12 16.44
CA ILE A 22 6.96 -20.65 15.84
C ILE A 22 5.81 -21.50 16.39
N GLN A 23 4.86 -20.84 17.04
CA GLN A 23 3.71 -21.52 17.63
C GLN A 23 2.80 -22.07 16.54
N LYS A 24 2.10 -23.18 16.79
CA LYS A 24 1.14 -23.71 15.82
C LYS A 24 -0.09 -22.80 15.74
N ASN A 25 -0.53 -22.50 14.52
CA ASN A 25 -1.76 -21.77 14.30
C ASN A 25 -2.97 -22.73 14.48
N ASP A 26 -3.85 -22.42 15.44
CA ASP A 26 -5.18 -23.04 15.53
C ASP A 26 -6.24 -22.07 14.98
N PRO A 27 -6.90 -22.38 13.85
CA PRO A 27 -7.88 -21.49 13.25
C PRO A 27 -9.13 -21.25 14.13
N ASN A 28 -9.36 -22.07 15.15
CA ASN A 28 -10.52 -21.95 16.04
C ASN A 28 -10.21 -21.22 17.37
N ASP A 29 -8.94 -21.02 17.71
CA ASP A 29 -8.53 -20.32 18.93
C ASP A 29 -7.82 -19.01 18.61
N TRP A 30 -8.51 -17.89 18.85
CA TRP A 30 -7.95 -16.56 18.61
C TRP A 30 -6.72 -16.25 19.46
N LYS A 31 -6.58 -16.86 20.65
CA LYS A 31 -5.39 -16.69 21.49
C LYS A 31 -4.20 -17.38 20.84
N GLN A 32 -4.38 -18.59 20.30
CA GLN A 32 -3.34 -19.29 19.53
C GLN A 32 -2.99 -18.56 18.24
N GLN A 33 -3.98 -18.01 17.52
CA GLN A 33 -3.72 -17.16 16.36
C GLN A 33 -2.87 -15.94 16.71
N PHE A 34 -3.17 -15.29 17.85
CA PHE A 34 -2.38 -14.16 18.34
C PHE A 34 -0.94 -14.58 18.66
N LEU A 35 -0.75 -15.67 19.41
CA LEU A 35 0.57 -16.20 19.77
C LEU A 35 1.37 -16.64 18.54
N PHE A 36 0.71 -17.23 17.54
CA PHE A 36 1.32 -17.54 16.26
C PHE A 36 1.87 -16.28 15.59
N ILE A 37 1.06 -15.22 15.44
CA ILE A 37 1.52 -13.96 14.86
C ILE A 37 2.66 -13.35 15.68
N ASP A 38 2.56 -13.37 17.01
CA ASP A 38 3.58 -12.82 17.90
C ASP A 38 4.92 -13.54 17.75
N SER A 39 4.90 -14.88 17.61
CA SER A 39 6.09 -15.67 17.31
C SER A 39 6.70 -15.32 15.95
N LEU A 40 5.88 -15.08 14.92
CA LEU A 40 6.38 -14.64 13.60
C LEU A 40 7.00 -13.23 13.68
N ARG A 41 6.41 -12.32 14.46
CA ARG A 41 6.97 -10.97 14.68
C ARG A 41 8.30 -11.02 15.43
N ALA A 42 8.43 -11.90 16.42
CA ALA A 42 9.70 -12.16 17.08
C ALA A 42 10.75 -12.66 16.08
N GLN A 43 10.40 -13.65 15.25
CA GLN A 43 11.30 -14.16 14.20
C GLN A 43 11.72 -13.08 13.20
N ASN A 44 10.78 -12.27 12.71
CA ASN A 44 11.09 -11.15 11.83
C ASN A 44 11.98 -10.08 12.49
N LYS A 45 11.85 -9.88 13.81
CA LYS A 45 12.64 -8.89 14.56
C LYS A 45 14.07 -9.33 14.82
N PHE A 46 14.27 -10.60 15.19
CA PHE A 46 15.58 -11.11 15.61
C PHE A 46 16.35 -11.82 14.50
N HIS A 47 15.64 -12.35 13.50
CA HIS A 47 16.19 -13.14 12.39
C HIS A 47 15.68 -12.62 11.03
N SER A 48 15.67 -11.29 10.87
CA SER A 48 15.08 -10.59 9.72
C SER A 48 15.63 -11.06 8.39
N ASP A 49 16.89 -11.44 8.30
CA ASP A 49 17.51 -11.80 7.01
C ASP A 49 17.06 -13.17 6.51
N SER A 50 16.68 -14.07 7.42
CA SER A 50 16.19 -15.42 7.10
C SER A 50 14.67 -15.53 7.09
N PHE A 51 13.97 -14.59 7.72
CA PHE A 51 12.51 -14.63 7.80
C PHE A 51 11.86 -14.39 6.43
N LYS A 52 10.94 -15.27 6.02
CA LYS A 52 10.19 -15.12 4.77
C LYS A 52 8.70 -15.19 5.04
N ILE A 53 8.04 -14.04 5.04
CA ILE A 53 6.60 -13.94 5.31
C ILE A 53 5.75 -14.78 4.34
N GLN A 54 6.24 -15.03 3.12
CA GLN A 54 5.57 -15.83 2.09
C GLN A 54 5.34 -17.28 2.54
N GLU A 55 6.27 -17.85 3.31
CA GLU A 55 6.16 -19.24 3.80
C GLU A 55 4.97 -19.40 4.76
N TRP A 56 4.54 -18.30 5.36
CA TRP A 56 3.45 -18.25 6.34
C TRP A 56 2.18 -17.61 5.79
N TRP A 57 2.18 -17.19 4.52
CA TRP A 57 1.14 -16.33 3.97
C TRP A 57 -0.25 -17.00 3.98
N ASP A 58 -0.35 -18.27 3.62
CA ASP A 58 -1.63 -18.99 3.60
C ASP A 58 -2.29 -19.05 4.99
N GLN A 59 -1.48 -19.08 6.05
CA GLN A 59 -1.96 -19.06 7.43
C GLN A 59 -2.20 -17.63 7.94
N LEU A 60 -1.41 -16.66 7.49
CA LEU A 60 -1.46 -15.26 7.93
C LEU A 60 -2.58 -14.47 7.25
N GLN A 61 -2.85 -14.71 5.96
CA GLN A 61 -3.80 -13.95 5.16
C GLN A 61 -5.20 -13.90 5.81
N PRO A 62 -5.80 -15.02 6.26
CA PRO A 62 -7.11 -14.99 6.92
C PRO A 62 -7.10 -14.20 8.23
N LEU A 63 -5.97 -14.16 8.92
CA LEU A 63 -5.84 -13.46 10.20
C LEU A 63 -5.92 -11.94 10.03
N THR A 64 -5.52 -11.41 8.86
CA THR A 64 -5.70 -9.98 8.53
C THR A 64 -7.18 -9.57 8.45
N ASP A 65 -8.08 -10.54 8.23
CA ASP A 65 -9.55 -10.36 8.19
C ASP A 65 -10.25 -10.82 9.47
N SER A 66 -9.49 -11.19 10.52
CA SER A 66 -10.08 -11.67 11.77
C SER A 66 -11.07 -10.66 12.36
N ILE A 67 -12.21 -11.16 12.83
CA ILE A 67 -13.20 -10.36 13.58
C ILE A 67 -12.63 -9.82 14.91
N ARG A 68 -11.52 -10.41 15.38
CA ARG A 68 -10.83 -9.96 16.58
C ARG A 68 -9.82 -8.90 16.17
N SER A 69 -10.14 -7.63 16.46
CA SER A 69 -9.32 -6.46 16.12
C SER A 69 -7.84 -6.60 16.45
N ASN A 70 -7.50 -7.24 17.58
CA ASN A 70 -6.11 -7.46 17.99
C ASN A 70 -5.38 -8.44 17.06
N VAL A 71 -6.04 -9.52 16.63
CA VAL A 71 -5.45 -10.51 15.71
C VAL A 71 -5.21 -9.86 14.34
N SER A 72 -6.23 -9.20 13.78
CA SER A 72 -6.12 -8.51 12.49
C SER A 72 -5.08 -7.39 12.51
N LYS A 73 -5.03 -6.62 13.60
CA LYS A 73 -4.02 -5.55 13.75
C LYS A 73 -2.61 -6.12 13.83
N ASN A 74 -2.39 -7.17 14.63
CA ASN A 74 -1.05 -7.76 14.75
C ASN A 74 -0.58 -8.40 13.44
N ALA A 75 -1.50 -9.01 12.67
CA ALA A 75 -1.17 -9.52 11.35
C ALA A 75 -0.71 -8.40 10.39
N LEU A 76 -1.40 -7.24 10.39
CA LEU A 76 -0.98 -6.07 9.61
C LEU A 76 0.34 -5.47 10.11
N MET A 77 0.57 -5.45 11.43
CA MET A 77 1.83 -4.99 12.00
C MET A 77 3.01 -5.88 11.57
N LEU A 78 2.84 -7.21 11.51
CA LEU A 78 3.86 -8.11 10.99
C LEU A 78 4.20 -7.80 9.52
N ILE A 79 3.19 -7.56 8.67
CA ILE A 79 3.40 -7.18 7.26
C ILE A 79 4.20 -5.87 7.19
N LYS A 80 3.83 -4.88 8.00
CA LYS A 80 4.53 -3.59 8.08
C LYS A 80 5.99 -3.74 8.49
N GLU A 81 6.25 -4.48 9.56
CA GLU A 81 7.60 -4.74 10.07
C GLU A 81 8.44 -5.48 9.02
N THR A 82 7.84 -6.43 8.31
CA THR A 82 8.53 -7.16 7.22
C THR A 82 8.91 -6.23 6.09
N ILE A 83 7.98 -5.38 5.61
CA ILE A 83 8.26 -4.38 4.57
C ILE A 83 9.30 -3.35 5.05
N GLN A 84 9.30 -3.02 6.34
CA GLN A 84 10.25 -2.07 6.91
C GLN A 84 11.67 -2.65 6.98
N HIS A 85 11.84 -3.91 7.37
CA HIS A 85 13.15 -4.53 7.53
C HIS A 85 13.71 -5.11 6.23
N GLN A 86 12.84 -5.66 5.38
CA GLN A 86 13.23 -6.36 4.16
C GLN A 86 12.84 -5.56 2.91
N ASN A 87 13.54 -5.79 1.80
CA ASN A 87 13.13 -5.32 0.47
C ASN A 87 12.41 -6.44 -0.30
N VAL A 88 11.55 -7.17 0.41
CA VAL A 88 10.83 -8.33 -0.12
C VAL A 88 9.41 -7.89 -0.43
N TYR A 89 9.05 -7.97 -1.71
CA TYR A 89 7.75 -7.54 -2.22
C TYR A 89 7.03 -8.75 -2.81
N ASP A 90 5.84 -9.04 -2.30
CA ASP A 90 4.99 -10.12 -2.80
C ASP A 90 3.63 -9.56 -3.25
N GLU A 91 3.19 -9.93 -4.45
CA GLU A 91 1.97 -9.41 -5.06
C GLU A 91 0.72 -9.71 -4.23
N LYS A 92 0.61 -10.90 -3.63
CA LYS A 92 -0.56 -11.27 -2.80
C LYS A 92 -0.61 -10.45 -1.52
N ILE A 93 0.55 -10.23 -0.91
CA ILE A 93 0.67 -9.43 0.32
C ILE A 93 0.31 -7.97 0.04
N LEU A 94 0.86 -7.39 -1.03
CA LEU A 94 0.57 -6.01 -1.41
C LEU A 94 -0.90 -5.83 -1.83
N HIS A 95 -1.47 -6.78 -2.58
CA HIS A 95 -2.89 -6.76 -2.91
C HIS A 95 -3.75 -6.71 -1.65
N LYS A 96 -3.45 -7.59 -0.67
CA LYS A 96 -4.19 -7.61 0.60
C LYS A 96 -4.02 -6.31 1.39
N LEU A 97 -2.83 -5.71 1.35
CA LEU A 97 -2.57 -4.44 2.00
C LEU A 97 -3.40 -3.30 1.40
N PHE A 98 -3.50 -3.22 0.06
CA PHE A 98 -4.35 -2.22 -0.60
C PHE A 98 -5.84 -2.44 -0.34
N GLU A 99 -6.32 -3.68 -0.23
CA GLU A 99 -7.68 -3.94 0.23
C GLU A 99 -7.94 -3.33 1.62
N LYS A 100 -6.95 -3.43 2.51
CA LYS A 100 -7.05 -2.93 3.89
C LYS A 100 -7.02 -1.41 3.99
N CYS A 101 -6.49 -0.70 2.99
CA CYS A 101 -6.64 0.76 2.90
C CYS A 101 -8.11 1.20 2.76
N GLU A 102 -8.99 0.30 2.32
CA GLU A 102 -10.42 0.54 2.13
C GLU A 102 -11.30 -0.08 3.23
N SER A 103 -10.68 -0.52 4.33
CA SER A 103 -11.38 -1.03 5.49
C SER A 103 -12.25 0.03 6.17
N ASP A 104 -13.49 -0.34 6.51
CA ASP A 104 -14.39 0.49 7.33
C ASP A 104 -13.84 0.70 8.77
N PHE A 105 -13.02 -0.25 9.24
CA PHE A 105 -12.32 -0.13 10.50
C PHE A 105 -11.12 0.82 10.36
N LYS A 106 -11.28 2.04 10.89
CA LYS A 106 -10.27 3.12 10.82
C LYS A 106 -8.88 2.69 11.30
N PHE A 107 -8.77 1.87 12.33
CA PHE A 107 -7.47 1.43 12.86
C PHE A 107 -6.73 0.49 11.88
N LEU A 108 -7.44 -0.41 11.20
CA LEU A 108 -6.84 -1.28 10.17
C LEU A 108 -6.44 -0.46 8.94
N LYS A 109 -7.33 0.45 8.51
CA LYS A 109 -7.07 1.39 7.42
C LYS A 109 -5.82 2.22 7.68
N ASN A 110 -5.69 2.78 8.87
CA ASN A 110 -4.51 3.57 9.25
C ASN A 110 -3.22 2.74 9.23
N GLU A 111 -3.26 1.50 9.74
CA GLU A 111 -2.08 0.62 9.71
C GLU A 111 -1.65 0.29 8.27
N ALA A 112 -2.63 -0.01 7.40
CA ALA A 112 -2.38 -0.26 5.99
C ALA A 112 -1.80 0.97 5.28
N LEU A 113 -2.39 2.15 5.47
CA LEU A 113 -1.90 3.41 4.88
C LEU A 113 -0.49 3.76 5.36
N GLN A 114 -0.17 3.57 6.64
CA GLN A 114 1.19 3.78 7.14
C GLN A 114 2.19 2.82 6.49
N THR A 115 1.78 1.58 6.27
CA THR A 115 2.63 0.58 5.60
C THR A 115 2.89 0.95 4.14
N ILE A 116 1.87 1.43 3.42
CA ILE A 116 2.01 1.94 2.06
C ILE A 116 2.92 3.17 1.99
N GLU A 117 2.87 4.05 2.99
CA GLU A 117 3.76 5.20 3.06
C GLU A 117 5.23 4.76 3.25
N ILE A 118 5.49 3.75 4.09
CA ILE A 118 6.82 3.14 4.24
C ILE A 118 7.28 2.54 2.90
N LEU A 119 6.43 1.74 2.25
CA LEU A 119 6.72 1.13 0.95
C LEU A 119 7.10 2.18 -0.10
N SER A 120 6.40 3.31 -0.12
CA SER A 120 6.63 4.37 -1.09
C SER A 120 7.95 5.13 -0.90
N ASN A 121 8.57 5.01 0.26
CA ASN A 121 9.83 5.67 0.61
C ASN A 121 11.03 4.70 0.57
N LYS A 122 10.79 3.42 0.25
CA LYS A 122 11.85 2.42 0.09
C LYS A 122 12.62 2.64 -1.22
N PRO A 123 13.88 2.16 -1.30
CA PRO A 123 14.61 2.14 -2.56
C PRO A 123 13.78 1.44 -3.64
N TYR A 124 13.79 2.05 -4.83
CA TYR A 124 13.09 1.51 -5.98
C TYR A 124 13.62 0.12 -6.35
N SER A 125 12.69 -0.75 -6.78
CA SER A 125 12.97 -2.03 -7.44
C SER A 125 12.05 -2.18 -8.65
N ASN A 126 12.59 -2.68 -9.76
CA ASN A 126 11.82 -3.02 -10.97
C ASN A 126 10.69 -4.01 -10.65
N ASP A 127 10.95 -5.00 -9.80
CA ASP A 127 9.97 -6.00 -9.41
C ASP A 127 8.78 -5.36 -8.68
N LEU A 128 9.06 -4.38 -7.80
CA LEU A 128 8.02 -3.64 -7.10
C LEU A 128 7.15 -2.82 -8.06
N ILE A 129 7.78 -2.14 -9.03
CA ILE A 129 7.05 -1.40 -10.07
C ILE A 129 6.13 -2.35 -10.85
N GLN A 130 6.65 -3.50 -11.27
CA GLN A 130 5.88 -4.47 -12.04
C GLN A 130 4.69 -5.00 -11.24
N ILE A 131 4.90 -5.35 -9.97
CA ILE A 131 3.83 -5.80 -9.07
C ILE A 131 2.76 -4.70 -8.92
N LEU A 132 3.17 -3.45 -8.69
CA LEU A 132 2.23 -2.34 -8.56
C LEU A 132 1.46 -2.06 -9.86
N CYS A 133 2.09 -2.22 -11.03
CA CYS A 133 1.40 -2.16 -12.31
C CYS A 133 0.36 -3.27 -12.44
N ASN A 134 0.72 -4.52 -12.12
CA ASN A 134 -0.20 -5.66 -12.16
C ASN A 134 -1.40 -5.43 -11.25
N ILE A 135 -1.15 -5.05 -9.99
CA ILE A 135 -2.21 -4.75 -9.02
C ILE A 135 -3.11 -3.65 -9.58
N THR A 136 -2.54 -2.54 -10.06
CA THR A 136 -3.33 -1.40 -10.59
C THR A 136 -4.23 -1.83 -11.75
N LEU A 137 -3.74 -2.68 -12.66
CA LEU A 137 -4.46 -3.14 -13.84
C LEU A 137 -5.55 -4.17 -13.53
N GLN A 138 -5.34 -5.06 -12.56
CA GLN A 138 -6.30 -6.10 -12.17
C GLN A 138 -7.36 -5.59 -11.17
N SER A 139 -7.06 -4.49 -10.49
CA SER A 139 -7.82 -3.94 -9.39
C SER A 139 -9.11 -3.25 -9.79
N ASN A 140 -10.11 -3.29 -8.91
CA ASN A 140 -11.24 -2.38 -8.97
C ASN A 140 -10.83 -0.94 -8.65
N TYR A 141 -11.72 0.03 -8.92
CA TYR A 141 -11.42 1.46 -8.74
C TYR A 141 -10.98 1.85 -7.31
N LYS A 142 -11.41 1.11 -6.28
CA LYS A 142 -11.05 1.41 -4.88
C LYS A 142 -9.59 1.08 -4.62
N LEU A 143 -9.15 -0.11 -5.05
CA LEU A 143 -7.74 -0.52 -4.95
C LEU A 143 -6.83 0.37 -5.81
N GLN A 144 -7.29 0.79 -6.99
CA GLN A 144 -6.56 1.74 -7.85
C GLN A 144 -6.31 3.09 -7.17
N THR A 145 -7.23 3.54 -6.30
CA THR A 145 -7.13 4.82 -5.57
C THR A 145 -5.90 4.87 -4.65
N HIS A 146 -5.33 3.71 -4.29
CA HIS A 146 -4.13 3.63 -3.47
C HIS A 146 -2.92 3.06 -4.22
N SER A 147 -3.10 1.98 -5.00
CA SER A 147 -1.99 1.34 -5.72
C SER A 147 -1.33 2.25 -6.75
N TYR A 148 -2.13 3.00 -7.53
CA TYR A 148 -1.57 3.86 -8.56
C TYR A 148 -0.82 5.08 -8.03
N PRO A 149 -1.34 5.86 -7.05
CA PRO A 149 -0.55 6.93 -6.43
C PRO A 149 0.75 6.43 -5.81
N THR A 150 0.76 5.22 -5.22
CA THR A 150 1.98 4.58 -4.71
C THR A 150 2.97 4.27 -5.83
N LEU A 151 2.52 3.68 -6.93
CA LEU A 151 3.32 3.45 -8.13
C LEU A 151 3.97 4.75 -8.62
N VAL A 152 3.17 5.81 -8.79
CA VAL A 152 3.67 7.11 -9.26
C VAL A 152 4.71 7.67 -8.30
N LYS A 153 4.48 7.60 -6.98
CA LYS A 153 5.44 8.12 -5.99
C LYS A 153 6.80 7.42 -6.09
N ILE A 154 6.82 6.10 -6.26
CA ILE A 154 8.04 5.31 -6.43
C ILE A 154 8.73 5.65 -7.76
N VAL A 155 7.97 5.72 -8.86
CA VAL A 155 8.47 6.10 -10.18
C VAL A 155 9.12 7.49 -10.13
N LEU A 156 8.48 8.48 -9.52
CA LEU A 156 9.00 9.84 -9.42
C LEU A 156 10.29 9.95 -8.59
N ALA A 157 10.47 9.05 -7.63
CA ALA A 157 11.66 8.95 -6.77
C ALA A 157 12.82 8.16 -7.42
N SER A 158 12.57 7.45 -8.52
CA SER A 158 13.58 6.66 -9.24
C SER A 158 14.41 7.49 -10.23
N ASP A 159 15.32 6.82 -10.94
CA ASP A 159 16.20 7.38 -11.97
C ASP A 159 15.58 7.42 -13.38
N PHE A 160 14.31 7.00 -13.53
CA PHE A 160 13.58 6.97 -14.81
C PHE A 160 14.11 5.94 -15.82
N ASN A 161 14.92 4.96 -15.38
CA ASN A 161 15.45 3.90 -16.22
C ASN A 161 14.67 2.58 -16.02
N PHE A 162 13.52 2.47 -16.67
CA PHE A 162 12.68 1.27 -16.64
C PHE A 162 11.84 1.14 -17.91
N ASP A 163 11.19 -0.01 -18.07
CA ASP A 163 10.21 -0.26 -19.11
C ASP A 163 8.91 0.51 -18.81
N TRP A 164 8.59 1.45 -19.68
CA TRP A 164 7.44 2.34 -19.54
C TRP A 164 6.12 1.68 -19.94
N ASP A 165 6.12 0.58 -20.69
CA ASP A 165 4.92 0.02 -21.31
C ASP A 165 3.84 -0.30 -20.27
N ASN A 166 4.22 -0.94 -19.16
CA ASN A 166 3.27 -1.33 -18.11
C ASN A 166 2.82 -0.14 -17.25
N ILE A 167 3.70 0.83 -17.01
CA ILE A 167 3.36 2.06 -16.28
C ILE A 167 2.35 2.87 -17.07
N ILE A 168 2.56 3.01 -18.38
CA ILE A 168 1.68 3.77 -19.27
C ILE A 168 0.31 3.10 -19.37
N LYS A 169 0.27 1.78 -19.56
CA LYS A 169 -0.98 1.01 -19.51
C LYS A 169 -1.73 1.25 -18.20
N ALA A 170 -1.04 1.19 -17.07
CA ALA A 170 -1.64 1.46 -15.76
C ALA A 170 -2.15 2.91 -15.64
N THR A 171 -1.36 3.90 -16.07
CA THR A 171 -1.72 5.32 -16.10
C THR A 171 -2.96 5.61 -16.94
N VAL A 172 -3.07 4.99 -18.12
CA VAL A 172 -4.24 5.14 -19.00
C VAL A 172 -5.48 4.52 -18.36
N ALA A 173 -5.35 3.31 -17.81
CA ALA A 173 -6.45 2.60 -17.18
C ALA A 173 -7.11 3.42 -16.05
N VAL A 174 -6.30 4.10 -15.23
CA VAL A 174 -6.80 4.93 -14.12
C VAL A 174 -7.19 6.35 -14.54
N PHE A 175 -6.64 6.89 -15.63
CA PHE A 175 -6.97 8.23 -16.11
C PHE A 175 -8.46 8.38 -16.43
N ASN A 176 -9.05 7.33 -17.03
CA ASN A 176 -10.48 7.26 -17.33
C ASN A 176 -11.36 7.06 -16.08
N GLY A 177 -10.74 6.82 -14.92
CA GLY A 177 -11.41 6.58 -13.65
C GLY A 177 -11.99 7.84 -12.99
N LYS A 178 -12.74 7.60 -11.89
CA LYS A 178 -13.39 8.66 -11.09
C LYS A 178 -12.50 9.23 -9.97
N SER A 179 -11.45 8.52 -9.54
CA SER A 179 -10.61 8.94 -8.40
C SER A 179 -9.88 10.25 -8.69
N VAL A 180 -10.00 11.21 -7.76
CA VAL A 180 -9.29 12.50 -7.82
C VAL A 180 -7.81 12.30 -7.55
N GLU A 181 -7.48 11.37 -6.65
CA GLU A 181 -6.13 10.98 -6.25
C GLU A 181 -5.36 10.41 -7.45
N CYS A 182 -5.97 9.47 -8.19
CA CYS A 182 -5.36 8.95 -9.41
C CYS A 182 -5.14 10.04 -10.45
N LYS A 183 -6.10 10.95 -10.64
CA LYS A 183 -5.94 12.07 -11.60
C LYS A 183 -4.78 12.99 -11.20
N LYS A 184 -4.66 13.33 -9.92
CA LYS A 184 -3.52 14.12 -9.40
C LYS A 184 -2.19 13.42 -9.61
N ALA A 185 -2.13 12.12 -9.33
CA ALA A 185 -0.92 11.32 -9.55
C ALA A 185 -0.54 11.24 -11.04
N SER A 186 -1.51 11.03 -11.95
CA SER A 186 -1.25 11.07 -13.39
C SER A 186 -0.77 12.45 -13.88
N ASP A 187 -1.33 13.55 -13.34
CA ASP A 187 -0.86 14.90 -13.66
C ASP A 187 0.61 15.09 -13.24
N GLN A 188 0.98 14.61 -12.03
CA GLN A 188 2.36 14.69 -11.54
C GLN A 188 3.33 13.86 -12.39
N LEU A 189 2.94 12.64 -12.75
CA LEU A 189 3.74 11.78 -13.62
C LEU A 189 3.96 12.44 -14.98
N TYR A 190 2.90 12.97 -15.59
CA TYR A 190 2.97 13.65 -16.88
C TYR A 190 3.94 14.85 -16.83
N LEU A 191 3.83 15.71 -15.81
CA LEU A 191 4.73 16.86 -15.65
C LEU A 191 6.20 16.43 -15.44
N ALA A 192 6.43 15.33 -14.74
CA ALA A 192 7.79 14.81 -14.54
C ALA A 192 8.37 14.23 -15.84
N LEU A 193 7.57 13.49 -16.60
CA LEU A 193 7.95 12.98 -17.92
C LEU A 193 8.32 14.11 -18.88
N GLN A 194 7.53 15.20 -18.93
CA GLN A 194 7.86 16.37 -19.76
C GLN A 194 9.25 16.95 -19.46
N LYS A 195 9.67 16.91 -18.19
CA LYS A 195 10.94 17.48 -17.76
C LYS A 195 12.11 16.52 -17.91
N LYS A 196 11.92 15.23 -17.65
CA LYS A 196 12.99 14.24 -17.50
C LYS A 196 13.11 13.28 -18.68
N SER A 197 11.99 12.92 -19.31
CA SER A 197 11.92 11.87 -20.35
C SER A 197 10.82 12.20 -21.38
N PRO A 198 10.93 13.32 -22.12
CA PRO A 198 9.90 13.75 -23.07
C PRO A 198 9.66 12.73 -24.20
N GLU A 199 10.66 11.94 -24.56
CA GLU A 199 10.59 10.88 -25.58
C GLU A 199 9.53 9.81 -25.25
N VAL A 200 9.21 9.61 -23.98
CA VAL A 200 8.15 8.69 -23.53
C VAL A 200 6.77 9.23 -23.92
N LEU A 201 6.57 10.55 -23.82
CA LEU A 201 5.31 11.22 -24.16
C LEU A 201 5.06 11.27 -25.67
N GLU A 202 6.12 11.24 -26.46
CA GLU A 202 6.02 11.28 -27.93
C GLU A 202 5.49 9.96 -28.50
N LYS A 203 5.88 8.84 -27.87
CA LYS A 203 5.50 7.48 -28.27
C LYS A 203 4.06 7.13 -27.94
N GLU A 204 3.48 7.77 -26.92
CA GLU A 204 2.21 7.34 -26.35
C GLU A 204 1.14 8.43 -26.43
N GLU A 205 0.36 8.40 -27.51
CA GLU A 205 -0.68 9.39 -27.82
C GLU A 205 -1.72 9.53 -26.70
N GLN A 206 -2.00 8.46 -25.97
CA GLN A 206 -2.93 8.47 -24.84
C GLN A 206 -2.44 9.31 -23.65
N LEU A 207 -1.12 9.48 -23.50
CA LEU A 207 -0.55 10.39 -22.49
C LEU A 207 -0.72 11.87 -22.88
N LYS A 208 -0.90 12.19 -24.18
CA LYS A 208 -1.15 13.56 -24.63
C LYS A 208 -2.50 14.10 -24.13
N LEU A 209 -3.51 13.23 -23.98
CA LEU A 209 -4.82 13.55 -23.38
C LEU A 209 -4.70 13.98 -21.91
N ILE A 210 -3.73 13.42 -21.17
CA ILE A 210 -3.42 13.84 -19.79
C ILE A 210 -2.85 15.27 -19.81
N GLY A 211 -2.00 15.56 -20.79
CA GLY A 211 -1.45 16.89 -21.03
C GLY A 211 -2.50 17.97 -21.28
N GLU A 212 -3.55 17.66 -22.03
CA GLU A 212 -4.64 18.61 -22.28
C GLU A 212 -5.36 19.02 -20.98
N ARG A 213 -5.58 18.08 -20.05
CA ARG A 213 -6.15 18.38 -18.72
C ARG A 213 -5.24 19.28 -17.89
N THR A 214 -3.93 19.02 -17.87
CA THR A 214 -2.99 19.87 -17.12
C THR A 214 -2.93 21.29 -17.68
N LYS A 215 -3.04 21.46 -19.01
CA LYS A 215 -3.10 22.77 -19.67
C LYS A 215 -4.44 23.51 -19.43
N GLN A 216 -5.56 22.80 -19.30
CA GLN A 216 -6.86 23.39 -18.94
C GLN A 216 -6.92 23.92 -17.50
N LYS A 217 -6.00 23.50 -16.62
CA LYS A 217 -5.80 24.10 -15.29
C LYS A 217 -4.99 25.42 -15.32
N GLY A 218 -4.96 26.12 -16.45
CA GLY A 218 -4.63 27.56 -16.52
C GLY A 218 -5.60 28.38 -15.65
N PRO A 219 -5.23 29.63 -15.27
CA PRO A 219 -5.67 30.26 -14.02
C PRO A 219 -7.18 30.11 -13.83
N SER A 220 -7.57 29.26 -12.89
CA SER A 220 -8.94 29.24 -12.41
C SER A 220 -9.20 30.66 -11.94
N LYS A 221 -10.06 31.40 -12.64
CA LYS A 221 -10.58 32.65 -12.10
C LYS A 221 -11.02 32.35 -10.68
N GLY A 222 -10.34 32.93 -9.71
CA GLY A 222 -10.51 32.54 -8.32
C GLY A 222 -11.98 32.65 -7.97
N PHE A 223 -12.48 31.84 -7.04
CA PHE A 223 -13.86 31.98 -6.54
C PHE A 223 -14.20 33.44 -6.17
N LYS A 224 -13.20 34.22 -5.75
CA LYS A 224 -13.26 35.68 -5.58
C LYS A 224 -13.61 36.47 -6.86
N GLU A 225 -13.04 36.15 -8.01
CA GLU A 225 -13.32 36.81 -9.29
C GLU A 225 -14.71 36.41 -9.83
N PHE A 226 -15.14 35.17 -9.60
CA PHE A 226 -16.51 34.73 -9.89
C PHE A 226 -17.55 35.53 -9.08
N LEU A 227 -17.30 35.74 -7.78
CA LEU A 227 -18.17 36.55 -6.91
C LEU A 227 -18.19 38.05 -7.28
N GLN A 228 -17.11 38.58 -7.86
CA GLN A 228 -17.08 39.97 -8.34
C GLN A 228 -17.86 40.17 -9.63
N GLN A 229 -17.99 39.14 -10.47
CA GLN A 229 -18.75 39.21 -11.72
C GLN A 229 -20.27 39.14 -11.51
N GLN A 230 -20.76 38.57 -10.41
CA GLN A 230 -22.19 38.57 -10.07
C GLN A 230 -22.68 39.85 -9.37
N LYS A 231 -21.79 40.82 -9.12
CA LYS A 231 -22.12 42.11 -8.49
C LYS A 231 -22.17 43.29 -9.48
N LYS A 232 -22.23 43.02 -10.78
CA LYS A 232 -22.46 44.04 -11.82
C LYS A 232 -23.84 43.86 -12.44
#